data_AF-C5LXJ0-F1
#
_entry.id   AF-C5LXJ0-F1
#
_cell.length_a   1.000
_cell.length_b   1.000
_cell.length_c   1.000
_cell.angle_alpha   90.00
_cell.angle_beta   90.00
_cell.angle_gamma   90.00
#
_symmetry.space_group_name_H-M   'P 1'
#
loop_
_entity.id
_entity.type
_entity.pdbx_description
1 polymer ?
#
loop_
_entity_poly.entity_id
_entity_poly.type
_entity_poly.pdbx_seq_one_letter_code
_entity_poly.pdbx_strand_id
1 'polypeptide(L)'
;LLHHLTLGVDRPYNGQKHQNDLTGDRTGLAAMTGIKAIVSQYFACEECRRHFVEDYDKCLYGRCVDGDSPTREETVMWLWRFHNAVNGRVFAHRSPGGDVRKAQWPPASTCPPCVSSATGEYSGKIVYHWIVRTYLGDMLKGETPFTMATSP
;
A
#
# COMPACT_ATOMS: atom_id res chain seq x y z
N LEU A 1 3.49 -9.58 4.38
CA LEU A 1 2.85 -9.37 5.70
C LEU A 1 2.33 -7.94 5.87
N LEU A 2 3.19 -6.90 5.94
CA LEU A 2 2.76 -5.53 6.27
C LEU A 2 1.69 -4.95 5.31
N HIS A 3 1.77 -5.26 4.00
CA HIS A 3 0.73 -4.90 3.03
C HIS A 3 -0.65 -5.53 3.28
N HIS A 4 -0.76 -6.62 4.06
CA HIS A 4 -2.07 -7.15 4.45
C HIS A 4 -2.68 -6.34 5.59
N LEU A 5 -1.86 -5.78 6.49
CA LEU A 5 -2.35 -4.97 7.62
C LEU A 5 -3.07 -3.72 7.13
N THR A 6 -2.60 -3.12 6.03
CA THR A 6 -3.26 -1.98 5.39
C THR A 6 -4.60 -2.34 4.73
N LEU A 7 -4.84 -3.62 4.44
CA LEU A 7 -6.07 -4.11 3.80
C LEU A 7 -7.13 -4.59 4.80
N GLY A 8 -6.76 -4.83 6.07
CA GLY A 8 -7.68 -5.27 7.12
C GLY A 8 -8.49 -4.14 7.78
N VAL A 9 -8.29 -2.89 7.36
CA VAL A 9 -8.83 -1.69 8.03
C VAL A 9 -10.36 -1.52 7.92
N ASP A 10 -11.06 -2.33 7.10
CA ASP A 10 -12.52 -2.25 6.91
C ASP A 10 -13.30 -3.54 7.24
N ARG A 11 -12.64 -4.66 7.61
CA ARG A 11 -13.38 -5.92 7.83
C ARG A 11 -13.70 -6.11 9.31
N PRO A 12 -14.98 -6.03 9.73
CA PRO A 12 -15.36 -6.46 11.07
C PRO A 12 -15.11 -7.96 11.21
N TYR A 13 -14.52 -8.36 12.33
CA TYR A 13 -14.16 -9.74 12.67
C TYR A 13 -15.34 -10.73 12.67
N ASN A 14 -16.59 -10.24 12.58
CA ASN A 14 -17.82 -11.01 12.68
C ASN A 14 -18.87 -10.69 11.57
N GLY A 15 -18.53 -9.94 10.51
CA GLY A 15 -19.52 -9.58 9.48
C GLY A 15 -20.71 -8.72 9.96
N GLN A 16 -20.78 -8.37 11.25
CA GLN A 16 -21.72 -7.39 11.77
C GLN A 16 -21.23 -6.00 11.39
N LYS A 17 -22.01 -5.30 10.58
CA LYS A 17 -21.85 -3.85 10.43
C LYS A 17 -22.16 -3.22 11.78
N HIS A 18 -21.14 -2.65 12.44
CA HIS A 18 -21.38 -1.83 13.62
C HIS A 18 -22.16 -0.60 13.16
N GLN A 19 -23.47 -0.63 13.39
CA GLN A 19 -24.40 0.43 13.00
C GLN A 19 -24.23 1.71 13.84
N ASN A 20 -23.27 1.74 14.77
CA ASN A 20 -23.02 2.83 15.72
C ASN A 20 -21.52 3.09 15.96
N ASP A 21 -20.66 3.04 14.92
CA ASP A 21 -19.29 3.55 15.09
C ASP A 21 -19.26 5.07 14.89
N LEU A 22 -19.62 5.78 15.97
CA LEU A 22 -19.49 7.23 16.10
C LEU A 22 -18.04 7.65 16.43
N THR A 23 -17.04 6.82 16.13
CA THR A 23 -15.64 7.24 16.14
C THR A 23 -15.03 6.96 14.77
N GLY A 24 -14.68 8.02 14.05
CA GLY A 24 -14.27 7.95 12.64
C GLY A 24 -13.13 6.98 12.33
N ASP A 25 -12.87 6.87 11.03
CA ASP A 25 -11.84 6.14 10.29
C ASP A 25 -10.43 6.12 10.94
N ARG A 26 -10.29 5.50 12.11
CA ARG A 26 -9.05 5.40 12.90
C ARG A 26 -8.29 4.10 12.63
N THR A 27 -8.85 3.21 11.81
CA THR A 27 -8.24 1.92 11.47
C THR A 27 -7.04 2.10 10.53
N GLY A 28 -7.11 3.05 9.59
CA GLY A 28 -6.00 3.42 8.70
C GLY A 28 -4.78 3.93 9.47
N LEU A 29 -4.96 4.96 10.30
CA LEU A 29 -3.89 5.53 11.12
C LEU A 29 -3.32 4.48 12.10
N ALA A 30 -4.17 3.64 12.70
CA ALA A 30 -3.73 2.54 13.56
C ALA A 30 -2.86 1.54 12.80
N ALA A 31 -3.23 1.17 11.57
CA ALA A 31 -2.42 0.29 10.73
C ALA A 31 -1.06 0.92 10.40
N MET A 32 -1.02 2.19 9.97
CA MET A 32 0.23 2.90 9.69
C MET A 32 1.14 2.96 10.93
N THR A 33 0.57 3.32 12.08
CA THR A 33 1.29 3.43 13.36
C THR A 33 1.79 2.07 13.84
N GLY A 34 0.97 1.02 13.72
CA GLY A 34 1.35 -0.35 14.03
C GLY A 34 2.48 -0.85 13.13
N ILE A 35 2.45 -0.54 11.84
CA ILE A 35 3.57 -0.83 10.92
C ILE A 35 4.84 -0.12 11.37
N LYS A 36 4.78 1.17 11.75
CA LYS A 36 5.94 1.89 12.30
C LYS A 36 6.48 1.22 13.57
N ALA A 37 5.62 0.83 14.50
CA ALA A 37 6.02 0.15 15.71
C ALA A 37 6.72 -1.18 15.39
N ILE A 38 6.15 -2.00 14.51
CA ILE A 38 6.74 -3.28 14.10
C ILE A 38 8.13 -3.07 13.48
N VAL A 39 8.25 -2.14 12.53
CA VAL A 39 9.51 -1.89 11.84
C VAL A 39 10.55 -1.34 12.80
N SER A 40 10.23 -0.32 13.58
CA SER A 40 11.18 0.33 14.49
C SER A 40 11.73 -0.62 15.57
N GLN A 41 10.89 -1.51 16.11
CA GLN A 41 11.28 -2.38 17.21
C GLN A 41 11.89 -3.72 16.77
N TYR A 42 11.37 -4.33 15.71
CA TYR A 42 11.66 -5.74 15.41
C TYR A 42 12.38 -5.98 14.07
N PHE A 43 12.53 -4.99 13.20
CA PHE A 43 13.19 -5.19 11.92
C PHE A 43 14.72 -5.22 12.09
N ALA A 44 15.38 -6.31 11.69
CA ALA A 44 16.78 -6.55 12.02
C ALA A 44 17.76 -5.49 11.44
N CYS A 45 17.49 -5.00 10.23
CA CYS A 45 18.36 -4.02 9.57
C CYS A 45 18.21 -2.63 10.20
N GLU A 46 19.21 -2.18 10.96
CA GLU A 46 19.24 -0.87 11.63
C GLU A 46 19.12 0.31 10.66
N GLU A 47 19.92 0.33 9.60
CA GLU A 47 19.88 1.41 8.61
C GLU A 47 18.53 1.47 7.88
N CYS A 48 17.90 0.30 7.64
CA CYS A 48 16.58 0.22 7.05
C CYS A 48 15.51 0.79 8.00
N ARG A 49 15.62 0.51 9.31
CA ARG A 49 14.73 1.08 10.33
C ARG A 49 14.86 2.59 10.40
N ARG A 50 16.08 3.11 10.42
CA ARG A 50 16.35 4.55 10.46
C ARG A 50 15.68 5.26 9.30
N HIS A 51 15.91 4.80 8.07
CA HIS A 51 15.26 5.33 6.88
C HIS A 51 13.73 5.23 6.93
N PHE A 52 13.18 4.09 7.36
CA PHE A 52 11.73 3.93 7.48
C PHE A 52 11.12 4.95 8.43
N VAL A 53 11.69 5.09 9.64
CA VAL A 53 11.18 6.00 10.67
C VAL A 53 11.30 7.45 10.22
N GLU A 54 12.43 7.82 9.60
CA GLU A 54 12.63 9.15 9.04
C GLU A 54 11.60 9.49 7.94
N ASP A 55 11.40 8.61 6.97
CA ASP A 55 10.42 8.80 5.89
C ASP A 55 8.98 8.89 6.45
N TYR A 56 8.66 8.09 7.48
CA TYR A 56 7.38 8.12 8.16
C TYR A 56 7.14 9.45 8.87
N ASP A 57 8.11 9.91 9.68
CA ASP A 57 7.98 11.12 10.50
C ASP A 57 7.99 12.40 9.67
N LYS A 58 8.64 12.36 8.49
CA LYS A 58 8.59 13.44 7.49
C LYS A 58 7.32 13.44 6.64
N CYS A 59 6.32 12.62 6.96
CA CYS A 59 5.07 12.52 6.20
C CYS A 59 5.25 12.17 4.71
N LEU A 60 6.33 11.47 4.34
CA LEU A 60 6.60 11.17 2.93
C LEU A 60 5.59 10.17 2.36
N TYR A 61 5.53 10.12 1.03
CA TYR A 61 4.72 9.15 0.28
C TYR A 61 3.22 9.23 0.57
N GLY A 62 2.73 10.41 0.94
CA GLY A 62 1.33 10.66 1.22
C GLY A 62 0.85 10.05 2.54
N ARG A 63 1.74 9.91 3.53
CA ARG A 63 1.39 9.41 4.89
C ARG A 63 0.40 10.34 5.61
N CYS A 64 0.43 11.64 5.34
CA CYS A 64 -0.31 12.67 6.08
C CYS A 64 -1.33 13.45 5.23
N VAL A 65 -1.80 12.90 4.10
CA VAL A 65 -2.72 13.63 3.18
C VAL A 65 -4.01 14.04 3.91
N ASP A 66 -4.63 13.11 4.63
CA ASP A 66 -5.86 13.32 5.40
C ASP A 66 -5.63 13.39 6.93
N GLY A 67 -4.43 13.83 7.33
CA GLY A 67 -4.07 14.01 8.74
C GLY A 67 -4.23 12.72 9.56
N ASP A 68 -5.15 12.76 10.54
CA ASP A 68 -5.38 11.66 11.50
C ASP A 68 -6.51 10.70 11.09
N SER A 69 -7.04 10.81 9.87
CA SER A 69 -8.14 9.95 9.38
C SER A 69 -7.94 9.49 7.94
N PRO A 70 -6.81 8.82 7.63
CA PRO A 70 -6.56 8.32 6.29
C PRO A 70 -7.50 7.16 5.97
N THR A 71 -8.10 7.21 4.79
CA THR A 71 -8.91 6.13 4.25
C THR A 71 -8.09 4.85 4.05
N ARG A 72 -8.77 3.73 3.86
CA ARG A 72 -8.11 2.47 3.46
C ARG A 72 -7.27 2.61 2.21
N GLU A 73 -7.81 3.24 1.17
CA GLU A 73 -7.10 3.40 -0.10
C GLU A 73 -5.82 4.18 0.10
N GLU A 74 -5.87 5.29 0.85
CA GLU A 74 -4.69 6.07 1.18
C GLU A 74 -3.68 5.29 2.01
N THR A 75 -4.16 4.50 2.99
CA THR A 75 -3.31 3.65 3.83
C THR A 75 -2.57 2.59 3.01
N VAL A 76 -3.28 1.93 2.09
CA VAL A 76 -2.70 0.96 1.16
C VAL A 76 -1.70 1.64 0.23
N MET A 77 -2.08 2.78 -0.34
CA MET A 77 -1.28 3.47 -1.33
C MET A 77 -0.04 4.15 -0.73
N TRP A 78 -0.10 4.61 0.52
CA TRP A 78 1.06 5.08 1.27
C TRP A 78 2.15 4.01 1.34
N LEU A 79 1.80 2.81 1.82
CA LEU A 79 2.78 1.74 1.98
C LEU A 79 3.30 1.26 0.62
N TRP A 80 2.45 1.23 -0.41
CA TRP A 80 2.88 0.92 -1.78
C TRP A 80 3.89 1.95 -2.32
N ARG A 81 3.63 3.25 -2.19
CA ARG A 81 4.55 4.31 -2.63
C ARG A 81 5.89 4.23 -1.87
N PHE A 82 5.83 4.08 -0.55
CA PHE A 82 7.02 3.93 0.29
C PHE A 82 7.86 2.72 -0.15
N HIS A 83 7.24 1.55 -0.32
CA HIS A 83 7.97 0.33 -0.67
C HIS A 83 8.60 0.44 -2.08
N ASN A 84 7.91 1.08 -3.03
CA ASN A 84 8.47 1.33 -4.36
C ASN A 84 9.65 2.30 -4.37
N ALA A 85 9.64 3.31 -3.49
CA ALA A 85 10.79 4.18 -3.29
C ALA A 85 11.98 3.40 -2.71
N VAL A 86 11.74 2.53 -1.72
CA VAL A 86 12.77 1.63 -1.17
C VAL A 86 13.31 0.69 -2.25
N ASN A 87 12.46 0.08 -3.07
CA ASN A 87 12.89 -0.77 -4.18
C ASN A 87 13.84 -0.04 -5.12
N GLY A 88 13.50 1.21 -5.49
CA GLY A 88 14.35 2.06 -6.31
C GLY A 88 15.72 2.32 -5.66
N ARG A 89 15.75 2.72 -4.38
CA ARG A 89 17.00 2.98 -3.65
C ARG A 89 17.88 1.73 -3.53
N VAL A 90 17.29 0.60 -3.14
CA VAL A 90 18.01 -0.68 -2.99
C VAL A 90 18.54 -1.17 -4.34
N PHE A 91 17.75 -1.05 -5.40
CA PHE A 91 18.20 -1.43 -6.75
C PHE A 91 19.34 -0.54 -7.22
N ALA A 92 19.24 0.78 -7.07
CA ALA A 92 20.31 1.70 -7.45
C ALA A 92 21.62 1.40 -6.71
N HIS A 93 21.53 1.02 -5.44
CA HIS A 93 22.70 0.62 -4.65
C HIS A 93 23.32 -0.71 -5.13
N ARG A 94 22.49 -1.71 -5.45
CA ARG A 94 22.95 -3.04 -5.89
C ARG A 94 23.39 -3.10 -7.35
N SER A 95 22.84 -2.23 -8.18
CA SER A 95 23.04 -2.21 -9.63
C SER A 95 23.30 -0.78 -10.12
N PRO A 96 24.49 -0.21 -9.81
CA PRO A 96 24.84 1.14 -10.27
C PRO A 96 24.72 1.26 -11.80
N GLY A 97 24.04 2.32 -12.27
CA GLY A 97 23.79 2.54 -13.70
C GLY A 97 22.65 1.69 -14.31
N GLY A 98 22.01 0.83 -13.51
CA GLY A 98 20.84 0.06 -13.95
C GLY A 98 19.57 0.91 -14.04
N ASP A 99 18.62 0.46 -14.86
CA ASP A 99 17.30 1.09 -14.98
C ASP A 99 16.44 0.82 -13.73
N VAL A 100 16.33 1.82 -12.84
CA VAL A 100 15.55 1.77 -11.59
C VAL A 100 14.06 1.48 -11.79
N ARG A 101 13.51 1.68 -12.99
CA ARG A 101 12.11 1.32 -13.30
C ARG A 101 11.87 -0.18 -13.18
N LYS A 102 12.91 -1.00 -13.40
CA LYS A 102 12.84 -2.46 -13.25
C LYS A 102 12.62 -2.91 -11.81
N ALA A 103 12.85 -2.03 -10.83
CA ALA A 103 12.59 -2.31 -9.41
C ALA A 103 11.14 -2.00 -8.98
N GLN A 104 10.37 -1.32 -9.81
CA GLN A 104 9.02 -0.88 -9.45
C GLN A 104 8.02 -2.04 -9.51
N TRP A 105 7.07 -2.03 -8.58
CA TRP A 105 6.03 -3.04 -8.43
C TRP A 105 4.62 -2.39 -8.48
N PRO A 106 3.65 -3.02 -9.17
CA PRO A 106 3.80 -4.24 -9.96
C PRO A 106 4.52 -3.96 -11.28
N PRO A 107 5.40 -4.87 -11.77
CA PRO A 107 5.97 -4.73 -13.10
C PRO A 107 4.87 -4.62 -14.17
N ALA A 108 5.07 -3.77 -15.18
CA ALA A 108 4.15 -3.60 -16.30
C ALA A 108 3.83 -4.92 -17.01
N SER A 109 4.73 -5.91 -17.00
CA SER A 109 4.47 -7.24 -17.54
C SER A 109 3.40 -8.03 -16.78
N THR A 110 3.23 -7.76 -15.48
CA THR A 110 2.26 -8.45 -14.62
C THR A 110 0.96 -7.67 -14.49
N CYS A 111 1.03 -6.34 -14.48
CA CYS A 111 -0.15 -5.47 -14.55
C CYS A 111 0.06 -4.40 -15.64
N PRO A 112 -0.16 -4.73 -16.93
CA PRO A 112 -0.05 -3.75 -18.01
C PRO A 112 -0.96 -2.52 -17.80
N PRO A 113 -2.23 -2.66 -17.34
CA PRO A 113 -3.08 -1.49 -17.09
C PRO A 113 -2.63 -0.63 -15.91
N CYS A 114 -1.75 -1.11 -15.04
CA CYS A 114 -1.26 -0.33 -13.90
C CYS A 114 -0.35 0.81 -14.35
N VAL A 115 0.26 0.73 -15.54
CA VAL A 115 1.22 1.71 -16.04
C VAL A 115 0.69 2.34 -17.33
N SER A 116 0.59 3.66 -17.35
CA SER A 116 0.20 4.43 -18.53
C SER A 116 1.19 4.19 -19.67
N SER A 117 0.70 3.77 -20.84
CA SER A 117 1.53 3.64 -22.04
C SER A 117 2.02 4.98 -22.59
N ALA A 118 1.29 6.07 -22.30
CA ALA A 118 1.62 7.41 -22.76
C ALA A 118 2.67 8.09 -21.89
N THR A 119 2.59 7.93 -20.56
CA THR A 119 3.45 8.65 -19.61
C THR A 119 4.44 7.76 -18.86
N GLY A 120 4.23 6.44 -18.86
CA GLY A 120 4.99 5.50 -18.04
C GLY A 120 4.67 5.59 -16.54
N GLU A 121 3.68 6.37 -16.15
CA GLU A 121 3.28 6.57 -14.75
C GLU A 121 2.26 5.53 -14.28
N TYR A 122 2.27 5.25 -12.98
CA TYR A 122 1.31 4.34 -12.38
C TYR A 122 -0.07 4.99 -12.18
N SER A 123 -1.13 4.28 -12.57
CA SER A 123 -2.52 4.66 -12.24
C SER A 123 -2.86 4.23 -10.82
N GLY A 124 -3.05 5.19 -9.91
CA GLY A 124 -3.33 4.92 -8.50
C GLY A 124 -4.54 4.00 -8.28
N LYS A 125 -5.64 4.24 -9.01
CA LYS A 125 -6.87 3.44 -8.92
C LYS A 125 -6.64 1.98 -9.34
N ILE A 126 -5.99 1.76 -10.48
CA ILE A 126 -5.75 0.41 -11.00
C ILE A 126 -4.77 -0.34 -10.09
N VAL A 127 -3.74 0.35 -9.62
CA VAL A 127 -2.76 -0.19 -8.67
C VAL A 127 -3.43 -0.60 -7.35
N TYR A 128 -4.32 0.23 -6.80
CA TYR A 128 -5.06 -0.11 -5.59
C TYR A 128 -5.83 -1.42 -5.75
N HIS A 129 -6.62 -1.55 -6.83
CA HIS A 129 -7.34 -2.79 -7.12
C HIS A 129 -6.40 -3.99 -7.33
N TRP A 130 -5.26 -3.78 -7.98
CA TRP A 130 -4.23 -4.82 -8.14
C TRP A 130 -3.67 -5.29 -6.79
N ILE A 131 -3.40 -4.38 -5.87
CA ILE A 131 -2.94 -4.69 -4.51
C ILE A 131 -3.99 -5.50 -3.76
N VAL A 132 -5.24 -5.05 -3.75
CA VAL A 132 -6.37 -5.77 -3.11
C VAL A 132 -6.47 -7.18 -3.66
N ARG A 133 -6.44 -7.35 -4.99
CA ARG A 133 -6.49 -8.66 -5.63
C ARG A 133 -5.27 -9.52 -5.30
N THR A 134 -4.08 -8.93 -5.23
CA THR A 134 -2.84 -9.68 -4.97
C THR A 134 -2.82 -10.25 -3.56
N TYR A 135 -3.23 -9.47 -2.56
CA TYR A 135 -3.09 -9.85 -1.15
C TYR A 135 -4.36 -10.44 -0.55
N LEU A 136 -5.54 -10.17 -1.10
CA LEU A 136 -6.80 -10.75 -0.66
C LEU A 136 -7.46 -11.69 -1.67
N GLY A 137 -6.93 -11.81 -2.90
CA GLY A 137 -7.59 -12.54 -3.98
C GLY A 137 -8.01 -13.96 -3.63
N ASP A 138 -7.16 -14.71 -2.92
CA ASP A 138 -7.49 -16.08 -2.48
C ASP A 138 -8.55 -16.11 -1.37
N MET A 139 -8.56 -15.11 -0.48
CA MET A 139 -9.58 -14.94 0.55
C MET A 139 -10.93 -14.48 -0.05
N LEU A 140 -10.90 -13.81 -1.20
CA LEU A 140 -12.06 -13.31 -1.93
C LEU A 140 -12.66 -14.33 -2.90
N LYS A 141 -12.05 -15.49 -3.14
CA LYS A 141 -12.55 -16.51 -4.09
C LYS A 141 -13.92 -17.11 -3.72
N GLY A 142 -14.44 -16.83 -2.52
CA GLY A 142 -15.82 -17.15 -2.10
C GLY A 142 -16.81 -15.98 -2.19
N GLU A 143 -16.36 -14.77 -2.53
CA GLU A 143 -17.19 -13.57 -2.71
C GLU A 143 -17.26 -13.28 -4.23
N THR A 144 -18.46 -13.08 -4.76
CA THR A 144 -18.71 -12.90 -6.20
C THR A 144 -17.75 -11.89 -6.85
N PRO A 145 -17.22 -12.16 -8.06
CA PRO A 145 -16.23 -11.29 -8.69
C PRO A 145 -16.74 -9.85 -8.86
N PHE A 146 -15.92 -8.87 -8.50
CA PHE A 146 -16.13 -7.47 -8.87
C PHE A 146 -15.98 -7.34 -10.39
N THR A 147 -17.10 -7.44 -11.11
CA THR A 147 -17.17 -7.08 -12.52
C THR A 147 -16.92 -5.59 -12.62
N MET A 148 -15.84 -5.19 -13.28
CA MET A 148 -15.70 -3.81 -13.74
C MET A 148 -16.85 -3.56 -14.71
N ALA A 149 -17.87 -2.84 -14.26
CA ALA A 149 -18.92 -2.33 -15.12
C ALA A 149 -18.26 -1.42 -16.16
N THR A 150 -18.15 -1.89 -17.38
CA THR A 150 -18.08 -1.04 -18.55
C THR A 150 -19.46 -0.38 -18.67
N SER A 151 -19.57 0.87 -18.24
CA SER A 151 -20.73 1.70 -18.55
C SER A 151 -20.71 2.13 -20.02
N PRO A 152 -21.88 2.47 -20.59
CA PRO A 152 -22.13 2.52 -22.03
C PRO A 152 -21.42 3.66 -22.77
#